data_AF-A0A8J2TMG9-F1
#
_entry.id   AF-A0A8J2TMG9-F1
#
_cell.length_a   1.000
_cell.length_b   1.000
_cell.length_c   1.000
_cell.angle_alpha   90.00
_cell.angle_beta   90.00
_cell.angle_gamma   90.00
#
_symmetry.space_group_name_H-M   'P 1'
#
loop_
_entity.id
_entity.type
_entity.pdbx_description
1 polymer ?
#
loop_
_entity_poly.entity_id
_entity_poly.type
_entity_poly.pdbx_seq_one_letter_code
_entity_poly.pdbx_strand_id
1 'polypeptide(L)'
;MEKYGLKYVVALRENHGVWMLSHEKVTRTRWQKFDRIFSSNKIEVHYIREIIFGHRTSLRYWEITTDQALLPPNSTWFLMTNKTGNIQKTVGNIYGLRTWIEYGFKQ
;
A
#
# COMPACT_ATOMS: atom_id res chain seq x y z
N MET A 1 4.99 7.80 -15.65
CA MET A 1 5.12 8.54 -14.37
C MET A 1 6.58 8.65 -13.93
N GLU A 2 7.35 7.56 -13.92
CA GLU A 2 8.79 7.62 -13.57
C GLU A 2 9.62 8.50 -14.52
N LYS A 3 9.34 8.45 -15.84
CA LYS A 3 9.99 9.31 -16.85
C LYS A 3 9.89 10.82 -16.55
N TYR A 4 8.93 11.25 -15.74
CA TYR A 4 8.67 12.65 -15.41
C TYR A 4 9.11 13.04 -13.99
N GLY A 5 9.79 12.15 -13.26
CA GLY A 5 10.24 12.42 -11.88
C GLY A 5 9.11 12.61 -10.86
N LEU A 6 7.87 12.29 -11.22
CA LEU A 6 6.71 12.52 -10.38
C LEU A 6 6.65 11.54 -9.20
N LYS A 7 6.21 12.05 -8.05
CA LYS A 7 5.99 11.27 -6.84
C LYS A 7 4.56 10.75 -6.78
N TYR A 8 4.39 9.44 -6.80
CA TYR A 8 3.08 8.79 -6.92
C TYR A 8 2.88 7.68 -5.89
N VAL A 9 1.61 7.30 -5.73
CA VAL A 9 1.17 6.08 -5.03
C VAL A 9 0.18 5.38 -5.93
N VAL A 10 0.34 4.07 -6.09
CA VAL A 10 -0.51 3.22 -6.94
C VAL A 10 -1.07 2.11 -6.06
N ALA A 11 -2.39 1.91 -6.12
CA ALA A 11 -3.01 0.72 -5.54
C ALA A 11 -2.85 -0.45 -6.50
N LEU A 12 -2.30 -1.55 -6.01
CA LEU A 12 -2.10 -2.77 -6.77
C LEU A 12 -3.31 -3.70 -6.58
N ARG A 13 -3.62 -4.46 -7.63
CA ARG A 13 -4.54 -5.60 -7.59
C ARG A 13 -3.73 -6.89 -7.48
N GLU A 14 -4.39 -7.99 -7.12
CA GLU A 14 -3.77 -9.31 -6.90
C GLU A 14 -2.99 -9.84 -8.12
N ASN A 15 -3.32 -9.39 -9.34
CA ASN A 15 -2.65 -9.81 -10.57
C ASN A 15 -1.38 -9.02 -10.91
N HIS A 16 -0.83 -8.23 -9.98
CA HIS A 16 0.40 -7.48 -10.20
C HIS A 16 1.64 -8.33 -9.93
N GLY A 17 2.31 -8.78 -10.99
CA GLY A 17 3.59 -9.50 -10.90
C GLY A 17 4.78 -8.56 -10.73
N VAL A 18 5.72 -8.91 -9.86
CA VAL A 18 7.00 -8.22 -9.70
C VAL A 18 8.12 -9.14 -10.21
N TRP A 19 8.91 -8.65 -11.16
CA TRP A 19 10.06 -9.39 -11.67
C TRP A 19 11.17 -9.44 -10.62
N MET A 20 11.70 -10.64 -10.38
CA MET A 20 12.79 -10.90 -9.44
C MET A 20 13.75 -11.92 -10.04
N LEU A 21 15.02 -11.83 -9.65
CA LEU A 21 15.99 -12.86 -9.98
C LEU A 21 15.72 -14.12 -9.13
N SER A 22 16.06 -15.30 -9.67
CA SER A 22 15.76 -16.59 -9.04
C SER A 22 16.38 -16.80 -7.65
N HIS A 23 17.44 -16.06 -7.31
CA HIS A 23 18.11 -16.12 -6.02
C HIS A 23 17.60 -15.07 -5.01
N GLU A 24 16.78 -14.11 -5.47
CA GLU A 24 16.25 -13.05 -4.61
C GLU A 24 15.05 -13.55 -3.78
N LYS A 25 14.91 -13.01 -2.57
CA LYS A 25 13.85 -13.41 -1.64
C LYS A 25 12.89 -12.27 -1.39
N VAL A 26 11.62 -12.61 -1.20
CA VAL A 26 10.62 -11.66 -0.70
C VAL A 26 10.71 -11.61 0.81
N THR A 27 11.04 -10.44 1.34
CA THR A 27 11.03 -10.19 2.79
C THR A 27 9.95 -9.20 3.13
N ARG A 28 9.41 -9.31 4.35
CA ARG A 28 8.39 -8.41 4.86
C ARG A 28 8.83 -7.83 6.19
N THR A 29 8.65 -6.54 6.37
CA THR A 29 8.97 -5.91 7.67
C THR A 29 7.93 -6.31 8.71
N ARG A 30 8.23 -5.97 9.97
CA ARG A 30 7.23 -6.06 11.04
C ARG A 30 6.04 -5.17 10.72
N TRP A 31 4.87 -5.62 11.14
CA TRP A 31 3.66 -4.81 11.11
C TRP A 31 3.80 -3.57 11.99
N GLN A 32 3.28 -2.47 11.47
CA GLN A 32 3.15 -1.21 12.19
C GLN A 32 1.68 -0.83 12.23
N LYS A 33 1.18 -0.56 13.43
CA LYS A 33 -0.18 -0.06 13.64
C LYS A 33 -0.24 1.43 13.29
N PHE A 34 -1.32 1.87 12.64
CA PHE A 34 -1.64 3.27 12.46
C PHE A 34 -3.15 3.51 12.51
N ASP A 35 -3.54 4.70 12.94
CA ASP A 35 -4.94 5.10 12.99
C ASP A 35 -5.32 5.79 11.68
N ARG A 36 -6.37 5.27 11.04
CA ARG A 36 -6.97 5.85 9.85
C ARG A 36 -8.15 6.72 10.27
N ILE A 37 -8.04 8.01 9.99
CA ILE A 37 -9.10 8.99 10.23
C ILE A 37 -9.85 9.20 8.90
N PHE A 38 -11.15 8.93 8.90
CA PHE A 38 -12.03 9.16 7.75
C PHE A 38 -12.56 10.59 7.74
N SER A 39 -13.04 11.06 6.59
CA SER A 39 -13.72 12.36 6.47
C SER A 39 -14.94 12.51 7.37
N SER A 40 -15.56 11.38 7.76
CA SER A 40 -16.65 11.32 8.73
C SER A 40 -16.19 11.40 10.21
N ASN A 41 -14.92 11.72 10.47
CA ASN A 41 -14.28 11.63 11.79
C ASN A 41 -14.28 10.24 12.44
N LYS A 42 -14.70 9.20 11.72
CA LYS A 42 -14.53 7.81 12.16
C LYS A 42 -13.04 7.48 12.19
N ILE A 43 -12.61 6.77 13.22
CA ILE A 43 -11.23 6.26 13.34
C ILE A 43 -11.26 4.74 13.24
N GLU A 44 -10.41 4.17 12.39
CA GLU A 44 -10.19 2.73 12.31
C GLU A 44 -8.71 2.41 12.48
N VAL A 45 -8.42 1.28 13.11
CA VAL A 45 -7.05 0.79 13.25
C VAL A 45 -6.68 -0.03 12.03
N HIS A 46 -5.56 0.31 11.41
CA HIS A 46 -5.00 -0.42 10.28
C HIS A 46 -3.55 -0.80 10.59
N TYR A 47 -3.08 -1.84 9.91
CA TYR A 47 -1.71 -2.34 10.01
C TYR A 47 -1.04 -2.18 8.65
N ILE A 48 0.22 -1.75 8.64
CA ILE A 48 1.02 -1.60 7.43
C ILE A 48 2.39 -2.27 7.62
N ARG A 49 2.89 -2.91 6.56
CA ARG A 49 4.28 -3.38 6.47
C ARG A 49 4.81 -3.18 5.07
N GLU A 50 6.12 -3.09 4.95
CA GLU A 50 6.78 -3.06 3.65
C GLU A 50 7.00 -4.48 3.15
N ILE A 51 6.80 -4.68 1.85
CA ILE A 51 7.26 -5.86 1.13
C ILE A 51 8.52 -5.46 0.36
N ILE A 52 9.61 -6.17 0.60
CA ILE A 52 10.89 -5.96 -0.08
C ILE A 52 11.12 -7.16 -0.99
N PHE A 53 11.06 -6.91 -2.30
CA PHE A 53 11.35 -7.89 -3.33
C PHE A 53 12.84 -7.86 -3.64
N GLY A 54 13.60 -8.86 -3.15
CA GLY A 54 15.05 -8.90 -3.28
C GLY A 54 15.72 -7.87 -2.37
N HIS A 55 16.01 -6.70 -2.93
CA HIS A 55 16.67 -5.59 -2.24
C HIS A 55 15.82 -4.33 -2.27
N ARG A 56 16.12 -3.39 -1.36
CA ARG A 56 15.28 -2.20 -1.16
C ARG A 56 15.57 -1.14 -2.22
N THR A 57 14.61 -0.87 -3.10
CA THR A 57 14.72 0.12 -4.18
C THR A 57 14.07 1.46 -3.83
N SER A 58 14.20 2.50 -4.66
CA SER A 58 13.47 3.76 -4.50
C SER A 58 11.95 3.59 -4.66
N LEU A 59 11.55 2.62 -5.49
CA LEU A 59 10.19 2.10 -5.57
C LEU A 59 9.96 1.14 -4.40
N ARG A 60 8.90 1.39 -3.62
CA ARG A 60 8.58 0.68 -2.38
C ARG A 60 7.20 0.03 -2.49
N TYR A 61 7.09 -1.17 -1.95
CA TYR A 61 5.85 -1.92 -1.92
C TYR A 61 5.37 -2.07 -0.49
N TRP A 62 4.07 -1.91 -0.30
CA TRP A 62 3.46 -1.91 1.02
C TRP A 62 2.25 -2.82 1.02
N GLU A 63 2.02 -3.46 2.15
CA GLU A 63 0.85 -4.26 2.44
C GLU A 63 0.13 -3.60 3.61
N ILE A 64 -1.18 -3.44 3.47
CA ILE A 64 -2.04 -2.83 4.49
C ILE A 64 -3.20 -3.77 4.75
N THR A 65 -3.58 -3.91 6.02
CA THR A 65 -4.73 -4.73 6.40
C THR A 65 -5.40 -4.20 7.65
N THR A 66 -6.67 -4.58 7.85
CA THR A 66 -7.37 -4.39 9.12
C THR A 66 -7.09 -5.52 10.12
N ASP A 67 -6.66 -6.69 9.63
CA ASP A 67 -6.37 -7.87 10.45
C ASP A 67 -5.06 -8.54 9.98
N GLN A 68 -4.00 -8.34 10.76
CA GLN A 68 -2.67 -8.89 10.48
C GLN A 68 -2.54 -10.41 10.68
N ALA A 69 -3.52 -11.05 11.33
CA ALA A 69 -3.52 -12.48 11.60
C ALA A 69 -4.22 -13.26 10.48
N LEU A 70 -5.39 -12.79 10.04
CA LEU A 70 -6.19 -13.47 9.01
C LEU A 70 -5.92 -12.99 7.58
N LEU A 71 -5.44 -11.75 7.41
CA LEU A 71 -5.22 -11.11 6.11
C LEU A 71 -6.41 -11.29 5.14
N PRO A 72 -7.63 -10.85 5.51
CA PRO A 72 -8.80 -11.09 4.68
C PRO A 72 -8.65 -10.33 3.35
N PRO A 73 -8.90 -10.95 2.18
CA PRO A 73 -8.65 -10.31 0.86
C PRO A 73 -9.43 -9.00 0.64
N ASN A 74 -10.65 -8.91 1.17
CA ASN A 74 -11.49 -7.71 1.07
C ASN A 74 -10.98 -6.53 1.94
N SER A 75 -10.11 -6.80 2.90
CA SER A 75 -9.56 -5.82 3.84
C SER A 75 -8.04 -5.75 3.82
N THR A 76 -7.40 -6.41 2.84
CA THR A 76 -5.96 -6.46 2.66
C THR A 76 -5.61 -5.91 1.29
N TRP A 77 -4.64 -5.01 1.25
CA TRP A 77 -4.33 -4.22 0.06
C TRP A 77 -2.84 -4.04 -0.12
N PHE A 78 -2.45 -3.91 -1.38
CA PHE A 78 -1.07 -3.71 -1.77
C PHE A 78 -0.91 -2.36 -2.44
N LEU A 79 0.14 -1.63 -2.07
CA LEU A 79 0.47 -0.33 -2.64
C LEU A 79 1.90 -0.34 -3.18
N MET A 80 2.12 0.47 -4.20
CA MET A 80 3.43 0.75 -4.77
C MET A 80 3.64 2.27 -4.79
N THR A 81 4.82 2.73 -4.38
CA THR A 81 5.11 4.17 -4.26
C THR A 81 6.59 4.47 -4.44
N ASN A 82 6.91 5.61 -5.04
CA ASN A 82 8.27 6.17 -5.06
C ASN A 82 8.41 7.39 -4.14
N LYS A 83 7.41 7.65 -3.28
CA LYS A 83 7.46 8.67 -2.22
C LYS A 83 8.33 8.18 -1.07
N THR A 84 9.21 9.06 -0.64
CA THR A 84 10.06 8.90 0.54
C THR A 84 9.41 9.59 1.75
N GLY A 85 9.66 9.09 2.95
CA GLY A 85 9.14 9.67 4.20
C GLY A 85 8.10 8.79 4.89
N ASN A 86 7.27 9.39 5.74
CA ASN A 86 6.27 8.65 6.51
C ASN A 86 5.10 8.22 5.60
N ILE A 87 5.13 6.94 5.22
CA ILE A 87 4.11 6.35 4.36
C ILE A 87 2.74 6.26 5.05
N GLN A 88 2.66 6.10 6.37
CA GLN A 88 1.39 6.00 7.11
C GLN A 88 0.55 7.27 6.94
N LYS A 89 1.19 8.45 7.06
CA LYS A 89 0.54 9.75 6.81
C LYS A 89 0.09 9.92 5.37
N THR A 90 0.85 9.34 4.43
CA THR A 90 0.58 9.43 2.99
C THR A 90 -0.56 8.49 2.58
N VAL A 91 -0.56 7.27 3.10
CA VAL A 91 -1.57 6.24 2.86
C VAL A 91 -2.92 6.64 3.44
N GLY A 92 -2.97 7.19 4.66
CA GLY A 92 -4.22 7.64 5.27
C GLY A 92 -5.01 8.60 4.37
N ASN A 93 -4.32 9.56 3.76
CA ASN A 93 -4.91 10.55 2.84
C ASN A 93 -5.23 9.98 1.45
N ILE A 94 -4.35 9.12 0.91
CA ILE A 94 -4.49 8.58 -0.45
C ILE A 94 -5.52 7.46 -0.52
N TYR A 95 -5.72 6.70 0.56
CA TYR A 95 -6.69 5.60 0.54
C TYR A 95 -8.14 6.08 0.46
N GLY A 96 -8.44 7.33 0.86
CA GLY A 96 -9.73 7.98 0.57
C GLY A 96 -10.05 8.06 -0.93
N LEU A 97 -9.03 8.11 -1.79
CA LEU A 97 -9.20 8.17 -3.24
C LEU A 97 -9.64 6.83 -3.85
N ARG A 98 -9.37 5.68 -3.22
CA ARG A 98 -9.82 4.38 -3.76
C ARG A 98 -11.33 4.20 -3.65
N THR A 99 -11.95 4.62 -2.54
CA THR A 99 -13.42 4.65 -2.45
C THR A 99 -14.02 5.51 -3.55
N TRP A 100 -13.40 6.66 -3.86
CA TRP A 100 -13.80 7.53 -4.97
C TRP A 100 -13.60 6.89 -6.35
N ILE A 101 -12.49 6.18 -6.58
CA ILE A 101 -12.23 5.48 -7.85
C ILE A 101 -13.20 4.30 -8.03
N GLU A 102 -13.46 3.50 -6.99
CA GLU A 102 -14.43 2.39 -7.08
C GLU A 102 -15.88 2.87 -7.26
N TYR A 103 -16.25 4.03 -6.71
CA TYR A 103 -17.54 4.67 -7.00
C TYR A 103 -17.59 5.27 -8.41
N GLY A 104 -16.54 5.95 -8.86
CA GLY A 104 -16.49 6.60 -10.18
C GLY A 104 -16.47 5.62 -11.36
N PHE A 105 -16.00 4.38 -11.16
CA PHE A 105 -16.02 3.32 -12.18
C PHE A 105 -17.27 2.43 -12.13
N LYS A 106 -18.20 2.66 -11.19
CA LYS A 106 -19.52 2.00 -11.14
C LYS A 106 -20.63 2.82 -11.81
N GLN A 107 -20.31 3.93 -12.48
CA GLN A 107 -21.24 4.68 -13.35
C GLN A 107 -21.19 4.18 -14.79
#